data_AF-A7HU56-F1
#
_entry.id   AF-A7HU56-F1
#
_cell.length_a   1.000
_cell.length_b   1.000
_cell.length_c   1.000
_cell.angle_alpha   90.00
_cell.angle_beta   90.00
_cell.angle_gamma   90.00
#
_symmetry.space_group_name_H-M   'P 1'
#
loop_
_entity.id
_entity.type
_entity.pdbx_description
1 polymer ?
#
loop_
_entity_poly.entity_id
_entity_poly.type
_entity_poly.pdbx_seq_one_letter_code
_entity_poly.pdbx_strand_id
1 'polypeptide(L)'
;MSFVFFDTETTGLRHGFDQIVHFAAIRTDADLNEIDRFEAHSRLLPHVVPHPFALYTNGLSIGRLTDDGLPSHYVMVQTIRRKLLSWSPSIFVGYNSIRFDEEMLRQAFFQTLHPAYLTSNHGNCRADALGLMTAAAALSPSCLLVPFGATGRPTFRLEQLASANGIEHTRAHDAMADVLATLGLCRCVYERSSELWQRFVRFSKKATVADFVDSEDAFILTEFFSNEAYHAPVVCLGRDPEQPNGRLCLRLDGDVGRFYTMSDEDLRVELARKPSPIRRFRINAAPTLTALYDARDQMLNGIDLDEVETRARRVKDDPTFCAHLISAYASIRGPHAPSRHVEEQIYDRFPGPDDEARMERFHKVGWREVLSIVQSFEDERLRCFGLRLVYFEHRSVLPEEIRLRVERELTDRLVEEESGGLTLRRALQETDALLGSDYTDTNGILADYRAYLVDRITRVSNFRHSIS
;
A
#
# COMPACT_ATOMS: atom_id res chain seq x y z
N MET A 1 -24.08 4.83 1.60
CA MET A 1 -23.04 3.88 1.11
C MET A 1 -22.31 3.39 2.34
N SER A 2 -22.05 2.09 2.47
CA SER A 2 -21.31 1.53 3.61
C SER A 2 -19.81 1.80 3.51
N PHE A 3 -19.12 1.72 4.65
CA PHE A 3 -17.67 1.74 4.73
C PHE A 3 -17.15 0.35 5.12
N VAL A 4 -15.95 0.03 4.66
CA VAL A 4 -15.19 -1.14 5.12
C VAL A 4 -13.84 -0.63 5.60
N PHE A 5 -13.64 -0.64 6.91
CA PHE A 5 -12.37 -0.34 7.56
C PHE A 5 -11.54 -1.62 7.60
N PHE A 6 -10.26 -1.58 7.22
CA PHE A 6 -9.41 -2.77 7.20
C PHE A 6 -7.94 -2.45 7.48
N ASP A 7 -7.22 -3.48 7.93
CA ASP A 7 -5.78 -3.44 8.21
C ASP A 7 -5.15 -4.83 7.99
N THR A 8 -3.84 -4.89 7.75
CA THR A 8 -3.09 -6.14 7.56
C THR A 8 -1.82 -6.23 8.40
N GLU A 9 -1.64 -7.36 9.07
CA GLU A 9 -0.31 -7.74 9.57
C GLU A 9 0.42 -8.58 8.54
N THR A 10 1.68 -8.24 8.31
CA THR A 10 2.51 -8.86 7.28
C THR A 10 3.82 -9.41 7.84
N THR A 11 4.50 -10.24 7.05
CA THR A 11 5.84 -10.75 7.40
C THR A 11 6.95 -9.73 7.19
N GLY A 12 6.64 -8.55 6.62
CA GLY A 12 7.61 -7.53 6.25
C GLY A 12 6.99 -6.48 5.33
N LEU A 13 7.81 -5.55 4.85
CA LEU A 13 7.35 -4.35 4.13
C LEU A 13 7.40 -4.47 2.60
N ARG A 14 7.96 -5.56 2.05
CA ARG A 14 8.21 -5.68 0.61
C ARG A 14 7.02 -6.31 -0.11
N HIS A 15 6.31 -5.48 -0.86
CA HIS A 15 5.23 -5.94 -1.74
C HIS A 15 5.70 -7.05 -2.67
N GLY A 16 4.90 -8.09 -2.79
CA GLY A 16 5.14 -9.22 -3.67
C GLY A 16 6.07 -10.30 -3.09
N PHE A 17 6.94 -9.96 -2.14
CA PHE A 17 7.83 -10.94 -1.49
C PHE A 17 7.38 -11.30 -0.08
N ASP A 18 6.86 -10.33 0.66
CA ASP A 18 6.23 -10.55 1.95
C ASP A 18 4.76 -10.94 1.79
N GLN A 19 4.19 -11.53 2.82
CA GLN A 19 2.82 -12.04 2.82
C GLN A 19 1.97 -11.40 3.92
N ILE A 20 0.66 -11.37 3.70
CA ILE A 20 -0.32 -11.08 4.75
C ILE A 20 -0.48 -12.35 5.61
N VAL A 21 -0.43 -12.21 6.94
CA VAL A 21 -0.65 -13.30 7.90
C VAL A 21 -1.90 -13.11 8.75
N HIS A 22 -2.38 -11.87 8.87
CA HIS A 22 -3.62 -11.51 9.53
C HIS A 22 -4.27 -10.38 8.74
N PHE A 23 -5.54 -10.56 8.39
CA PHE A 23 -6.38 -9.52 7.81
C PHE A 23 -7.54 -9.29 8.76
N ALA A 24 -7.81 -8.04 9.11
CA ALA A 24 -8.97 -7.65 9.89
C ALA A 24 -9.78 -6.61 9.13
N ALA A 25 -11.11 -6.65 9.28
CA ALA A 25 -11.98 -5.62 8.74
C ALA A 25 -13.31 -5.48 9.50
N ILE A 26 -13.82 -4.26 9.51
CA ILE A 26 -15.14 -3.90 10.04
C ILE A 26 -15.94 -3.22 8.94
N ARG A 27 -17.17 -3.70 8.70
CA ARG A 27 -18.15 -3.03 7.85
C ARG A 27 -19.05 -2.15 8.71
N THR A 28 -19.30 -0.93 8.26
CA THR A 28 -20.25 -0.01 8.90
C THR A 28 -21.36 0.42 7.95
N ASP A 29 -22.43 0.99 8.51
CA ASP A 29 -23.38 1.80 7.74
C ASP A 29 -22.78 3.17 7.39
N ALA A 30 -23.61 4.07 6.84
CA ALA A 30 -23.19 5.42 6.44
C ALA A 30 -22.92 6.35 7.64
N ASP A 31 -23.44 6.02 8.82
CA ASP A 31 -23.32 6.77 10.06
C ASP A 31 -22.21 6.18 10.96
N LEU A 32 -21.36 5.33 10.37
CA LEU A 32 -20.23 4.67 11.03
C LEU A 32 -20.64 3.71 12.15
N ASN A 33 -21.88 3.23 12.19
CA ASN A 33 -22.28 2.15 13.10
C ASN A 33 -21.81 0.81 12.53
N GLU A 34 -21.18 -0.01 13.36
CA GLU A 34 -20.70 -1.33 12.96
C GLU A 34 -21.88 -2.27 12.63
N ILE A 35 -21.80 -2.93 11.47
CA ILE A 35 -22.77 -3.92 11.00
C ILE A 35 -22.22 -5.34 11.17
N ASP A 36 -20.94 -5.53 10.85
CA ASP A 36 -20.30 -6.84 10.71
C ASP A 36 -18.78 -6.69 10.84
N ARG A 37 -18.10 -7.72 11.34
CA ARG A 37 -16.64 -7.77 11.45
C ARG A 37 -16.09 -9.08 10.92
N PHE A 38 -14.82 -9.06 10.54
CA PHE A 38 -14.16 -10.19 9.90
C PHE A 38 -12.68 -10.23 10.21
N GLU A 39 -12.18 -11.43 10.46
CA GLU A 39 -10.75 -11.70 10.60
C GLU A 39 -10.39 -12.97 9.85
N ALA A 40 -9.19 -13.00 9.30
CA ALA A 40 -8.61 -14.19 8.69
C ALA A 40 -7.12 -14.25 8.99
N HIS A 41 -6.63 -15.46 9.27
CA HIS A 41 -5.22 -15.74 9.48
C HIS A 41 -4.72 -16.78 8.48
N SER A 42 -3.41 -16.74 8.20
CA SER A 42 -2.75 -17.80 7.43
C SER A 42 -1.46 -18.26 8.08
N ARG A 43 -1.13 -19.53 7.81
CA ARG A 43 0.23 -20.04 8.03
C ARG A 43 1.21 -19.46 7.01
N LEU A 44 2.49 -19.48 7.38
CA LEU A 44 3.61 -18.99 6.59
C LEU A 44 3.77 -19.76 5.27
N LEU A 45 3.93 -19.04 4.16
CA LEU A 45 4.31 -19.64 2.88
C LEU A 45 5.70 -20.30 3.02
N PRO A 46 5.91 -21.52 2.47
CA PRO A 46 7.16 -22.27 2.65
C PRO A 46 8.43 -21.60 2.11
N HIS A 47 8.31 -20.54 1.31
CA HIS A 47 9.42 -19.81 0.70
C HIS A 47 9.56 -18.37 1.22
N VAL A 48 8.71 -17.96 2.16
CA VAL A 48 8.79 -16.63 2.80
C VAL A 48 9.60 -16.74 4.09
N VAL A 49 10.47 -15.76 4.30
CA VAL A 49 11.27 -15.58 5.51
C VAL A 49 10.86 -14.24 6.13
N PRO A 50 10.15 -14.23 7.27
CA PRO A 50 9.72 -13.00 7.90
C PRO A 50 10.89 -12.10 8.30
N HIS A 51 10.70 -10.79 8.17
CA HIS A 51 11.61 -9.82 8.76
C HIS A 51 11.47 -9.85 10.29
N PRO A 52 12.57 -10.00 11.07
CA PRO A 52 12.47 -10.15 12.52
C PRO A 52 11.83 -8.93 13.21
N PHE A 53 12.09 -7.73 12.69
CA PHE A 53 11.43 -6.52 13.21
C PHE A 53 9.90 -6.53 13.01
N ALA A 54 9.39 -7.12 11.91
CA ALA A 54 7.95 -7.25 11.70
C ALA A 54 7.34 -8.25 12.69
N LEU A 55 7.98 -9.40 12.92
CA LEU A 55 7.54 -10.35 13.94
C LEU A 55 7.48 -9.74 15.34
N TYR A 56 8.52 -8.99 15.70
CA TYR A 56 8.61 -8.31 16.99
C TYR A 56 7.52 -7.24 17.14
N THR A 57 7.39 -6.36 16.15
CA THR A 57 6.45 -5.21 16.19
C THR A 57 5.01 -5.69 16.26
N ASN A 58 4.68 -6.72 15.48
CA ASN A 58 3.30 -7.23 15.32
C ASN A 58 2.97 -8.36 16.31
N GLY A 59 3.88 -8.65 17.25
CA GLY A 59 3.68 -9.73 18.23
C GLY A 59 3.48 -11.13 17.61
N LEU A 60 4.03 -11.36 16.41
CA LEU A 60 3.83 -12.60 15.65
C LEU A 60 4.88 -13.64 16.02
N SER A 61 4.52 -14.63 16.83
CA SER A 61 5.42 -15.75 17.13
C SER A 61 5.59 -16.67 15.91
N ILE A 62 6.83 -17.10 15.66
CA ILE A 62 7.09 -18.02 14.54
C ILE A 62 6.31 -19.34 14.70
N GLY A 63 6.16 -19.81 15.95
CA GLY A 63 5.39 -21.02 16.25
C GLY A 63 3.94 -20.93 15.79
N ARG A 64 3.28 -19.77 16.00
CA ARG A 64 1.93 -19.52 15.48
C ARG A 64 1.93 -19.51 13.95
N LEU A 65 2.88 -18.81 13.33
CA LEU A 65 2.94 -18.70 11.87
C LEU A 65 3.21 -20.05 11.18
N THR A 66 3.81 -21.02 11.85
CA THR A 66 4.07 -22.37 11.31
C THR A 66 3.08 -23.43 11.79
N ASP A 67 1.99 -23.03 12.47
CA ASP A 67 0.96 -23.95 12.93
C ASP A 67 0.17 -24.54 11.75
N ASP A 68 0.18 -25.87 11.63
CA ASP A 68 -0.57 -26.61 10.61
C ASP A 68 -2.09 -26.55 10.80
N GLY A 69 -2.56 -26.12 11.98
CA GLY A 69 -3.98 -25.82 12.23
C GLY A 69 -4.47 -24.54 11.56
N LEU A 70 -3.58 -23.65 11.11
CA LEU A 70 -3.96 -22.43 10.40
C LEU A 70 -4.26 -22.70 8.91
N PRO A 71 -5.23 -21.98 8.32
CA PRO A 71 -5.46 -22.01 6.88
C PRO A 71 -4.20 -21.68 6.08
N SER A 72 -4.06 -22.24 4.88
CA SER A 72 -3.04 -21.78 3.95
C SER A 72 -3.29 -20.33 3.52
N HIS A 73 -2.24 -19.65 3.06
CA HIS A 73 -2.37 -18.30 2.51
C HIS A 73 -3.41 -18.26 1.37
N TYR A 74 -3.46 -19.28 0.51
CA TYR A 74 -4.46 -19.38 -0.54
C TYR A 74 -5.89 -19.41 0.01
N VAL A 75 -6.17 -20.25 1.01
CA VAL A 75 -7.49 -20.35 1.64
C VAL A 75 -7.87 -19.04 2.36
N MET A 76 -6.91 -18.40 3.03
CA MET A 76 -7.12 -17.09 3.67
C MET A 76 -7.52 -16.04 2.63
N VAL A 77 -6.77 -15.91 1.53
CA VAL A 77 -7.06 -14.93 0.47
C VAL A 77 -8.41 -15.19 -0.20
N GLN A 78 -8.77 -16.45 -0.46
CA GLN A 78 -10.10 -16.80 -0.97
C GLN A 78 -11.21 -16.36 -0.02
N THR A 79 -11.00 -16.50 1.28
CA THR A 79 -11.97 -16.13 2.31
C THR A 79 -12.10 -14.61 2.43
N ILE A 80 -10.97 -13.88 2.45
CA ILE A 80 -10.94 -12.40 2.37
C ILE A 80 -11.70 -11.95 1.13
N ARG A 81 -11.36 -12.47 -0.05
CA ARG A 81 -12.01 -12.11 -1.32
C ARG A 81 -13.52 -12.27 -1.26
N ARG A 82 -14.00 -13.42 -0.78
CA ARG A 82 -15.43 -13.73 -0.67
C ARG A 82 -16.14 -12.73 0.25
N LYS A 83 -15.53 -12.43 1.41
CA LYS A 83 -16.09 -11.47 2.37
C LYS A 83 -16.15 -10.06 1.79
N LEU A 84 -15.04 -9.56 1.23
CA LEU A 84 -14.99 -8.20 0.67
C LEU A 84 -15.93 -8.02 -0.53
N LEU A 85 -16.13 -9.06 -1.36
CA LEU A 85 -17.15 -9.04 -2.41
C LEU A 85 -18.57 -8.97 -1.83
N SER A 86 -18.86 -9.71 -0.76
CA SER A 86 -20.18 -9.67 -0.09
C SER A 86 -20.48 -8.30 0.56
N TRP A 87 -19.44 -7.50 0.82
CA TRP A 87 -19.54 -6.16 1.35
C TRP A 87 -19.45 -5.07 0.27
N SER A 88 -19.27 -5.43 -1.00
CA SER A 88 -19.24 -4.49 -2.12
C SER A 88 -20.68 -4.20 -2.63
N PRO A 89 -20.99 -2.95 -3.08
CA PRO A 89 -20.12 -1.79 -3.14
C PRO A 89 -19.96 -1.09 -1.77
N SER A 90 -18.73 -0.69 -1.43
CA SER A 90 -18.39 0.08 -0.23
C SER A 90 -17.23 1.06 -0.48
N ILE A 91 -17.03 1.99 0.44
CA ILE A 91 -15.79 2.78 0.53
C ILE A 91 -14.82 2.03 1.43
N PHE A 92 -13.72 1.53 0.86
CA PHE A 92 -12.64 0.87 1.60
C PHE A 92 -11.73 1.92 2.22
N VAL A 93 -11.51 1.82 3.52
CA VAL A 93 -10.72 2.78 4.31
C VAL A 93 -9.72 2.03 5.17
N GLY A 94 -8.47 2.46 5.18
CA GLY A 94 -7.47 2.04 6.15
C GLY A 94 -6.59 3.22 6.54
N TYR A 95 -5.62 3.01 7.41
CA TYR A 95 -4.73 4.06 7.89
C TYR A 95 -3.36 3.96 7.19
N ASN A 96 -3.06 4.86 6.26
CA ASN A 96 -1.89 4.75 5.36
C ASN A 96 -1.93 3.50 4.45
N SER A 97 -3.13 2.98 4.21
CA SER A 97 -3.37 1.71 3.52
C SER A 97 -3.16 1.74 2.01
N ILE A 98 -3.34 2.90 1.37
CA ILE A 98 -3.30 3.02 -0.10
C ILE A 98 -1.93 2.61 -0.67
N ARG A 99 -0.86 2.91 0.09
CA ARG A 99 0.52 2.64 -0.31
C ARG A 99 1.04 1.30 0.25
N PHE A 100 0.33 0.69 1.20
CA PHE A 100 0.79 -0.49 1.90
C PHE A 100 -0.20 -1.64 1.82
N ASP A 101 -1.24 -1.67 2.66
CA ASP A 101 -2.20 -2.78 2.77
C ASP A 101 -2.88 -3.10 1.44
N GLU A 102 -3.22 -2.08 0.66
CA GLU A 102 -3.80 -2.28 -0.67
C GLU A 102 -2.84 -2.90 -1.67
N GLU A 103 -1.55 -2.55 -1.60
CA GLU A 103 -0.52 -3.16 -2.43
C GLU A 103 -0.29 -4.62 -2.01
N MET A 104 -0.32 -4.89 -0.70
CA MET A 104 -0.26 -6.24 -0.14
C MET A 104 -1.47 -7.08 -0.57
N LEU A 105 -2.69 -6.54 -0.51
CA LEU A 105 -3.90 -7.23 -0.98
C LEU A 105 -3.87 -7.50 -2.47
N ARG A 106 -3.43 -6.54 -3.29
CA ARG A 106 -3.30 -6.73 -4.75
C ARG A 106 -2.34 -7.86 -5.08
N GLN A 107 -1.19 -7.89 -4.40
CA GLN A 107 -0.21 -8.96 -4.54
C GLN A 107 -0.78 -10.30 -4.09
N ALA A 108 -1.43 -10.35 -2.92
CA ALA A 108 -2.04 -11.56 -2.41
C ALA A 108 -3.11 -12.12 -3.38
N PHE A 109 -3.98 -11.27 -3.92
CA PHE A 109 -4.95 -11.68 -4.95
C PHE A 109 -4.27 -12.13 -6.24
N PHE A 110 -3.34 -11.35 -6.78
CA PHE A 110 -2.69 -11.68 -8.05
C PHE A 110 -1.91 -13.00 -7.98
N GLN A 111 -1.11 -13.19 -6.93
CA GLN A 111 -0.32 -14.41 -6.72
C GLN A 111 -1.19 -15.64 -6.39
N THR A 112 -2.43 -15.43 -5.98
CA THR A 112 -3.43 -16.50 -5.79
C THR A 112 -4.36 -16.65 -6.99
N LEU A 113 -4.03 -16.07 -8.15
CA LEU A 113 -4.81 -16.12 -9.40
C LEU A 113 -6.22 -15.48 -9.30
N HIS A 114 -6.38 -14.50 -8.42
CA HIS A 114 -7.58 -13.66 -8.34
C HIS A 114 -7.37 -12.28 -8.99
N PRO A 115 -8.44 -11.61 -9.46
CA PRO A 115 -8.37 -10.22 -9.92
C PRO A 115 -7.84 -9.30 -8.81
N ALA A 116 -6.76 -8.56 -9.09
CA ALA A 116 -6.01 -7.83 -8.07
C ALA A 116 -6.75 -6.60 -7.49
N TYR A 117 -7.62 -5.95 -8.26
CA TYR A 117 -8.14 -4.61 -7.95
C TYR A 117 -9.55 -4.60 -7.32
N LEU A 118 -9.84 -5.55 -6.43
CA LEU A 118 -11.18 -5.70 -5.81
C LEU A 118 -11.68 -4.39 -5.17
N THR A 119 -10.85 -3.74 -4.37
CA THR A 119 -11.19 -2.50 -3.62
C THR A 119 -11.49 -1.31 -4.54
N SER A 120 -11.09 -1.38 -5.81
CA SER A 120 -11.27 -0.32 -6.82
C SER A 120 -12.33 -0.65 -7.88
N ASN A 121 -12.83 -1.88 -7.89
CA ASN A 121 -13.79 -2.41 -8.86
C ASN A 121 -15.16 -2.61 -8.21
N HIS A 122 -16.13 -3.16 -8.94
CA HIS A 122 -17.47 -3.48 -8.41
C HIS A 122 -18.23 -2.28 -7.81
N GLY A 123 -17.97 -1.07 -8.30
CA GLY A 123 -18.56 0.16 -7.75
C GLY A 123 -17.97 0.60 -6.41
N ASN A 124 -16.89 -0.04 -5.94
CA ASN A 124 -16.17 0.35 -4.75
C ASN A 124 -15.43 1.68 -4.94
N CYS A 125 -15.23 2.37 -3.83
CA CYS A 125 -14.37 3.55 -3.73
C CYS A 125 -13.33 3.31 -2.62
N ARG A 126 -12.32 4.19 -2.54
CA ARG A 126 -11.19 3.99 -1.63
C ARG A 126 -10.80 5.32 -1.02
N ALA A 127 -10.41 5.30 0.25
CA ALA A 127 -9.96 6.48 0.96
C ALA A 127 -8.91 6.10 2.02
N ASP A 128 -8.12 7.08 2.47
CA ASP A 128 -7.06 6.87 3.44
C ASP A 128 -7.25 7.78 4.66
N ALA A 129 -7.41 7.17 5.84
CA ALA A 129 -7.69 7.89 7.07
C ALA A 129 -6.53 8.82 7.48
N LEU A 130 -5.28 8.52 7.13
CA LEU A 130 -4.15 9.42 7.43
C LEU A 130 -4.32 10.78 6.73
N GLY A 131 -4.80 10.77 5.48
CA GLY A 131 -5.14 11.97 4.75
C GLY A 131 -6.23 12.80 5.44
N LEU A 132 -7.25 12.11 5.96
CA LEU A 132 -8.31 12.75 6.75
C LEU A 132 -7.77 13.36 8.06
N MET A 133 -6.92 12.65 8.80
CA MET A 133 -6.37 13.14 10.07
C MET A 133 -5.48 14.36 9.88
N THR A 134 -4.64 14.36 8.85
CA THR A 134 -3.77 15.50 8.54
C THR A 134 -4.55 16.71 8.04
N ALA A 135 -5.60 16.49 7.23
CA ALA A 135 -6.51 17.55 6.83
C ALA A 135 -7.29 18.12 8.03
N ALA A 136 -7.75 17.27 8.96
CA ALA A 136 -8.44 17.71 10.17
C ALA A 136 -7.53 18.55 11.07
N ALA A 137 -6.27 18.13 11.27
CA ALA A 137 -5.30 18.91 12.02
C ALA A 137 -5.04 20.30 11.41
N ALA A 138 -5.06 20.41 10.08
CA ALA A 138 -4.83 21.67 9.38
C ALA A 138 -6.08 22.56 9.31
N LEU A 139 -7.26 21.99 9.06
CA LEU A 139 -8.49 22.71 8.71
C LEU A 139 -9.50 22.79 9.84
N SER A 140 -9.43 21.91 10.84
CA SER A 140 -10.36 21.87 11.97
C SER A 140 -9.65 21.31 13.21
N PRO A 141 -8.65 22.02 13.79
CA PRO A 141 -7.82 21.50 14.89
C PRO A 141 -8.60 21.10 16.15
N SER A 142 -9.83 21.62 16.33
CA SER A 142 -10.72 21.22 17.42
C SER A 142 -11.31 19.81 17.25
N CYS A 143 -11.20 19.20 16.07
CA CYS A 143 -11.76 17.88 15.79
C CYS A 143 -10.93 16.74 16.37
N LEU A 144 -9.61 16.90 16.41
CA LEU A 144 -8.68 15.87 16.84
C LEU A 144 -7.59 16.49 17.71
N LEU A 145 -7.34 15.86 18.86
CA LEU A 145 -6.16 16.15 19.66
C LEU A 145 -4.96 15.46 19.01
N VAL A 146 -4.08 16.24 18.38
CA VAL A 146 -2.85 15.71 17.77
C VAL A 146 -1.71 15.84 18.79
N PRO A 147 -1.17 14.72 19.31
CA PRO A 147 -0.07 14.77 20.26
C PRO A 147 1.24 15.19 19.58
N PHE A 148 2.24 15.51 20.40
CA PHE A 148 3.60 15.77 19.95
C PHE A 148 4.48 14.56 20.23
N GLY A 149 5.31 14.18 19.27
CA GLY A 149 6.33 13.13 19.42
C GLY A 149 7.55 13.61 20.20
N ALA A 150 8.53 12.72 20.39
CA ALA A 150 9.75 12.99 21.16
C ALA A 150 10.60 14.16 20.64
N THR A 151 10.45 14.52 19.35
CA THR A 151 11.14 15.64 18.71
C THR A 151 10.40 16.97 18.85
N GLY A 152 9.30 17.02 19.60
CA GLY A 152 8.47 18.22 19.76
C GLY A 152 7.64 18.58 18.52
N ARG A 153 7.47 17.64 17.58
CA ARG A 153 6.65 17.81 16.36
C ARG A 153 5.35 17.00 16.44
N PRO A 154 4.26 17.43 15.77
CA PRO A 154 3.02 16.64 15.73
C PRO A 154 3.26 15.22 15.22
N THR A 155 2.60 14.23 15.82
CA THR A 155 2.70 12.82 15.42
C THR A 155 1.36 12.28 14.99
N PHE A 156 1.36 11.63 13.82
CA PHE A 156 0.18 10.98 13.24
C PHE A 156 0.31 9.45 13.26
N ARG A 157 1.10 8.91 14.21
CA ARG A 157 1.10 7.46 14.46
C ARG A 157 -0.25 7.05 15.05
N LEU A 158 -0.85 6.00 14.51
CA LEU A 158 -2.21 5.58 14.83
C LEU A 158 -2.43 5.39 16.34
N GLU A 159 -1.58 4.59 17.00
CA GLU A 159 -1.61 4.34 18.45
C GLU A 159 -1.61 5.65 19.27
N GLN A 160 -0.64 6.54 19.00
CA GLN A 160 -0.47 7.79 19.74
C GLN A 160 -1.66 8.74 19.53
N LEU A 161 -2.14 8.83 18.28
CA LEU A 161 -3.26 9.69 17.92
C LEU A 161 -4.59 9.16 18.51
N ALA A 162 -4.82 7.84 18.46
CA ALA A 162 -5.99 7.21 19.05
C ALA A 162 -6.03 7.42 20.57
N SER A 163 -4.90 7.15 21.25
CA SER A 163 -4.75 7.35 22.69
C SER A 163 -5.01 8.80 23.12
N ALA A 164 -4.45 9.77 22.39
CA ALA A 164 -4.67 11.20 22.66
C ALA A 164 -6.14 11.63 22.51
N ASN A 165 -6.96 10.89 21.77
CA ASN A 165 -8.39 11.15 21.57
C ASN A 165 -9.29 10.25 22.41
N GLY A 166 -8.74 9.51 23.39
CA GLY A 166 -9.50 8.64 24.29
C GLY A 166 -10.07 7.39 23.61
N ILE A 167 -9.50 6.98 22.47
CA ILE A 167 -9.89 5.78 21.75
C ILE A 167 -9.03 4.64 22.29
N GLU A 168 -9.69 3.60 22.78
CA GLU A 168 -9.01 2.42 23.32
C GLU A 168 -8.24 1.70 22.22
N HIS A 169 -6.95 1.47 22.46
CA HIS A 169 -6.06 0.74 21.56
C HIS A 169 -5.32 -0.32 22.39
N THR A 170 -6.01 -1.41 22.69
CA THR A 170 -5.60 -2.40 23.70
C THR A 170 -4.30 -3.14 23.35
N ARG A 171 -4.03 -3.33 22.06
CA ARG A 171 -2.82 -3.96 21.53
C ARG A 171 -2.46 -3.29 20.22
N ALA A 172 -1.48 -2.39 20.23
CA ALA A 172 -0.92 -1.87 19.00
C ALA A 172 -0.34 -3.02 18.16
N HIS A 173 -0.48 -2.92 16.83
CA HIS A 173 -0.02 -3.95 15.89
C HIS A 173 -0.75 -5.30 16.05
N ASP A 174 -2.05 -5.20 16.38
CA ASP A 174 -3.06 -6.21 16.09
C ASP A 174 -4.01 -5.61 15.06
N ALA A 175 -4.18 -6.27 13.91
CA ALA A 175 -4.95 -5.69 12.80
C ALA A 175 -6.36 -5.26 13.20
N MET A 176 -7.06 -5.98 14.09
CA MET A 176 -8.40 -5.59 14.52
C MET A 176 -8.38 -4.36 15.43
N ALA A 177 -7.38 -4.27 16.33
CA ALA A 177 -7.17 -3.07 17.13
C ALA A 177 -6.89 -1.83 16.27
N ASP A 178 -6.09 -1.97 15.20
CA ASP A 178 -5.79 -0.89 14.26
C ASP A 178 -7.01 -0.48 13.43
N VAL A 179 -7.86 -1.44 13.01
CA VAL A 179 -9.16 -1.16 12.39
C VAL A 179 -10.08 -0.37 13.32
N LEU A 180 -10.19 -0.77 14.60
CA LEU A 180 -11.02 -0.10 15.59
C LEU A 180 -10.51 1.31 15.88
N ALA A 181 -9.20 1.50 16.02
CA ALA A 181 -8.58 2.81 16.21
C ALA A 181 -8.86 3.74 15.01
N THR A 182 -8.71 3.21 13.79
CA THR A 182 -9.00 3.94 12.54
C THR A 182 -10.47 4.36 12.49
N LEU A 183 -11.40 3.44 12.77
CA LEU A 183 -12.84 3.73 12.82
C LEU A 183 -13.16 4.79 13.89
N GLY A 184 -12.57 4.68 15.09
CA GLY A 184 -12.75 5.63 16.18
C GLY A 184 -12.31 7.05 15.80
N LEU A 185 -11.15 7.18 15.16
CA LEU A 185 -10.64 8.47 14.69
C LEU A 185 -11.54 9.05 13.58
N CYS A 186 -12.00 8.22 12.65
CA CYS A 186 -12.97 8.65 11.64
C CYS A 186 -14.30 9.12 12.27
N ARG A 187 -14.79 8.47 13.33
CA ARG A 187 -15.97 8.93 14.09
C ARG A 187 -15.75 10.29 14.73
N CYS A 188 -14.58 10.55 15.33
CA CYS A 188 -14.26 11.88 15.86
C CYS A 188 -14.38 12.98 14.79
N VAL A 189 -13.88 12.74 13.58
CA VAL A 189 -14.00 13.71 12.48
C VAL A 189 -15.44 13.81 11.98
N TYR A 190 -16.13 12.69 11.81
CA TYR A 190 -17.55 12.65 11.40
C TYR A 190 -18.45 13.49 12.31
N GLU A 191 -18.27 13.37 13.63
CA GLU A 191 -19.08 14.06 14.63
C GLU A 191 -18.74 15.55 14.78
N ARG A 192 -17.45 15.91 14.61
CA ARG A 192 -16.93 17.25 14.95
C ARG A 192 -16.71 18.16 13.74
N SER A 193 -16.57 17.59 12.54
CA SER A 193 -16.48 18.33 11.27
C SER A 193 -17.15 17.57 10.13
N SER A 194 -18.47 17.75 10.04
CA SER A 194 -19.31 17.14 9.01
C SER A 194 -18.89 17.56 7.59
N GLU A 195 -18.43 18.79 7.42
CA GLU A 195 -17.95 19.30 6.13
C GLU A 195 -16.68 18.57 5.66
N LEU A 196 -15.69 18.39 6.55
CA LEU A 196 -14.47 17.67 6.23
C LEU A 196 -14.76 16.19 5.93
N TRP A 197 -15.67 15.57 6.69
CA TRP A 197 -16.11 14.21 6.41
C TRP A 197 -16.78 14.08 5.04
N GLN A 198 -17.69 14.99 4.69
CA GLN A 198 -18.35 14.98 3.37
C GLN A 198 -17.33 15.13 2.24
N ARG A 199 -16.32 15.98 2.42
CA ARG A 199 -15.21 16.15 1.48
C ARG A 199 -14.40 14.88 1.32
N PHE A 200 -14.05 14.22 2.42
CA PHE A 200 -13.35 12.94 2.43
C PHE A 200 -14.11 11.86 1.65
N VAL A 201 -15.41 11.72 1.92
CA VAL A 201 -16.28 10.80 1.19
C VAL A 201 -16.36 11.17 -0.29
N ARG A 202 -16.49 12.46 -0.62
CA ARG A 202 -16.53 12.95 -2.01
C ARG A 202 -15.25 12.61 -2.79
N PHE A 203 -14.07 12.83 -2.19
CA PHE A 203 -12.78 12.55 -2.81
C PHE A 203 -12.36 11.08 -2.78
N SER A 204 -13.16 10.18 -2.19
CA SER A 204 -12.98 8.73 -2.40
C SER A 204 -13.26 8.30 -3.85
N LYS A 205 -13.97 9.13 -4.63
CA LYS A 205 -14.33 8.87 -6.02
C LYS A 205 -13.27 9.44 -6.96
N LYS A 206 -12.60 8.55 -7.72
CA LYS A 206 -11.60 8.91 -8.74
C LYS A 206 -12.08 9.99 -9.71
N ALA A 207 -13.31 9.87 -10.22
CA ALA A 207 -13.87 10.83 -11.17
C ALA A 207 -13.96 12.23 -10.55
N THR A 208 -14.45 12.33 -9.32
CA THR A 208 -14.57 13.61 -8.62
C THR A 208 -13.21 14.24 -8.30
N VAL A 209 -12.19 13.43 -7.98
CA VAL A 209 -10.81 13.91 -7.84
C VAL A 209 -10.29 14.44 -9.18
N ALA A 210 -10.51 13.72 -10.28
CA ALA A 210 -10.09 14.16 -11.61
C ALA A 210 -10.74 15.49 -11.99
N ASP A 211 -12.07 15.59 -11.85
CA ASP A 211 -12.82 16.79 -12.18
C ASP A 211 -12.31 17.99 -11.38
N PHE A 212 -12.15 17.85 -10.06
CA PHE A 212 -11.63 18.90 -9.19
C PHE A 212 -10.22 19.36 -9.59
N VAL A 213 -9.29 18.42 -9.77
CA VAL A 213 -7.89 18.76 -10.11
C VAL A 213 -7.78 19.40 -11.49
N ASP A 214 -8.60 18.97 -12.44
CA ASP A 214 -8.57 19.47 -13.82
C ASP A 214 -9.32 20.81 -13.97
N SER A 215 -10.33 21.09 -13.13
CA SER A 215 -11.17 22.30 -13.23
C SER A 215 -10.66 23.48 -12.40
N GLU A 216 -10.18 23.25 -11.18
CA GLU A 216 -9.77 24.32 -10.27
C GLU A 216 -8.52 25.05 -10.78
N ASP A 217 -8.43 26.36 -10.55
CA ASP A 217 -7.22 27.13 -10.90
C ASP A 217 -6.05 26.73 -10.01
N ALA A 218 -6.31 26.60 -8.71
CA ALA A 218 -5.37 26.08 -7.74
C ALA A 218 -6.10 25.40 -6.57
N PHE A 219 -5.35 24.57 -5.86
CA PHE A 219 -5.82 23.86 -4.67
C PHE A 219 -4.65 23.58 -3.75
N ILE A 220 -4.92 23.21 -2.50
CA ILE A 220 -3.88 22.72 -1.60
C ILE A 220 -3.74 21.22 -1.77
N LEU A 221 -2.52 20.79 -2.09
CA LEU A 221 -2.11 19.40 -2.02
C LEU A 221 -1.47 19.15 -0.64
N THR A 222 -2.02 18.18 0.08
CA THR A 222 -1.42 17.70 1.34
C THR A 222 -0.71 16.39 1.10
N GLU A 223 0.57 16.34 1.42
CA GLU A 223 1.40 15.14 1.31
C GLU A 223 2.01 14.79 2.66
N PHE A 224 2.25 13.50 2.88
CA PHE A 224 2.85 12.99 4.11
C PHE A 224 4.23 12.41 3.84
N PHE A 225 5.25 12.91 4.52
CA PHE A 225 6.64 12.45 4.41
C PHE A 225 7.38 12.68 5.73
N SER A 226 8.35 11.83 6.08
CA SER A 226 9.12 11.98 7.34
C SER A 226 8.28 12.19 8.61
N ASN A 227 7.11 11.52 8.68
CA ASN A 227 6.12 11.66 9.76
C ASN A 227 5.49 13.06 9.90
N GLU A 228 5.49 13.87 8.84
CA GLU A 228 4.92 15.21 8.81
C GLU A 228 3.97 15.40 7.62
N ALA A 229 2.93 16.20 7.86
CA ALA A 229 2.06 16.71 6.81
C ALA A 229 2.67 17.98 6.20
N TYR A 230 2.78 18.00 4.88
CA TYR A 230 3.21 19.14 4.09
C TYR A 230 2.06 19.61 3.23
N HIS A 231 1.68 20.87 3.42
CA HIS A 231 0.65 21.53 2.64
C HIS A 231 1.33 22.46 1.62
N ALA A 232 0.89 22.40 0.36
CA ALA A 232 1.38 23.32 -0.65
C ALA A 232 0.23 23.77 -1.57
N PRO A 233 0.10 25.07 -1.85
CA PRO A 233 -0.74 25.54 -2.94
C PRO A 233 -0.12 25.11 -4.27
N VAL A 234 -0.92 24.47 -5.12
CA VAL A 234 -0.49 23.95 -6.42
C VAL A 234 -1.47 24.29 -7.53
N VAL A 235 -0.96 24.41 -8.76
CA VAL A 235 -1.75 24.45 -10.01
C VAL A 235 -1.50 23.18 -10.80
N CYS A 236 -2.55 22.58 -11.36
CA CYS A 236 -2.41 21.43 -12.24
C CYS A 236 -1.90 21.85 -13.62
N LEU A 237 -0.73 21.34 -14.03
CA LEU A 237 -0.18 21.59 -15.37
C LEU A 237 -0.83 20.67 -16.41
N GLY A 238 -1.22 19.46 -16.01
CA GLY A 238 -1.81 18.48 -16.89
C GLY A 238 -1.58 17.04 -16.45
N ARG A 239 -1.91 16.12 -17.35
CA ARG A 239 -1.73 14.68 -17.15
C ARG A 239 -0.26 14.29 -17.26
N ASP A 240 0.11 13.28 -16.48
CA ASP A 240 1.41 12.64 -16.64
C ASP A 240 1.44 11.79 -17.93
N PRO A 241 2.35 12.05 -18.89
CA PRO A 241 2.41 11.31 -20.15
C PRO A 241 2.64 9.81 -19.99
N GLU A 242 3.29 9.38 -18.91
CA GLU A 242 3.63 7.98 -18.66
C GLU A 242 2.59 7.26 -17.78
N GLN A 243 1.66 8.00 -17.17
CA GLN A 243 0.72 7.44 -16.20
C GLN A 243 -0.67 8.05 -16.37
N PRO A 244 -1.66 7.29 -16.92
CA PRO A 244 -2.99 7.83 -17.23
C PRO A 244 -3.75 8.46 -16.04
N ASN A 245 -3.55 7.91 -14.84
CA ASN A 245 -4.12 8.46 -13.59
C ASN A 245 -3.19 9.47 -12.90
N GLY A 246 -2.04 9.79 -13.48
CA GLY A 246 -1.08 10.73 -12.94
C GLY A 246 -1.45 12.17 -13.26
N ARG A 247 -1.11 13.07 -12.34
CA ARG A 247 -1.16 14.52 -12.51
C ARG A 247 0.18 15.13 -12.13
N LEU A 248 0.59 16.13 -12.88
CA LEU A 248 1.76 16.96 -12.60
C LEU A 248 1.26 18.34 -12.20
N CYS A 249 1.67 18.80 -11.02
CA CYS A 249 1.23 20.08 -10.47
C CYS A 249 2.43 20.91 -10.05
N LEU A 250 2.41 22.20 -10.35
CA LEU A 250 3.46 23.14 -9.98
C LEU A 250 3.12 23.78 -8.63
N ARG A 251 4.10 23.83 -7.73
CA ARG A 251 4.00 24.60 -6.47
C ARG A 251 3.96 26.10 -6.73
N LEU A 252 3.05 26.79 -6.03
CA LEU A 252 2.82 28.23 -6.18
C LEU A 252 3.45 29.08 -5.07
N ASP A 253 3.92 28.44 -4.00
CA ASP A 253 4.57 29.06 -2.85
C ASP A 253 6.07 29.35 -3.05
N GLY A 254 6.57 29.21 -4.28
CA GLY A 254 7.92 29.61 -4.71
C GLY A 254 7.89 30.69 -5.80
N ASP A 255 9.06 31.10 -6.28
CA ASP A 255 9.18 31.97 -7.44
C ASP A 255 8.85 31.18 -8.72
N VAL A 256 7.62 31.33 -9.21
CA VAL A 256 7.12 30.73 -10.46
C VAL A 256 7.68 31.45 -11.69
N GLY A 257 7.97 32.75 -11.56
CA GLY A 257 8.40 33.60 -12.68
C GLY A 257 9.74 33.16 -13.27
N ARG A 258 10.65 32.68 -12.43
CA ARG A 258 11.98 32.20 -12.87
C ARG A 258 11.94 31.11 -13.93
N PHE A 259 10.91 30.24 -13.93
CA PHE A 259 10.82 29.13 -14.88
C PHE A 259 10.59 29.60 -16.32
N TYR A 260 9.99 30.78 -16.53
CA TYR A 260 9.79 31.36 -17.85
C TYR A 260 11.09 31.83 -18.52
N THR A 261 12.14 32.06 -17.73
CA THR A 261 13.41 32.62 -18.19
C THR A 261 14.55 31.60 -18.20
N MET A 262 14.34 30.40 -17.67
CA MET A 262 15.35 29.35 -17.60
C MET A 262 15.62 28.75 -18.98
N SER A 263 16.87 28.35 -19.23
CA SER A 263 17.19 27.46 -20.35
C SER A 263 16.60 26.07 -20.11
N ASP A 264 16.43 25.27 -21.16
CA ASP A 264 15.94 23.89 -21.03
C ASP A 264 16.81 23.05 -20.08
N GLU A 265 18.12 23.28 -20.08
CA GLU A 265 19.05 22.55 -19.22
C GLU A 265 18.92 22.97 -17.76
N ASP A 266 18.91 24.27 -17.49
CA ASP A 266 18.72 24.79 -16.12
C ASP A 266 17.35 24.38 -15.57
N LEU A 267 16.32 24.40 -16.43
CA LEU A 267 14.99 23.95 -16.06
C LEU A 267 15.00 22.49 -15.65
N ARG A 268 15.63 21.59 -16.42
CA ARG A 268 15.74 20.17 -16.04
C ARG A 268 16.46 19.99 -14.71
N VAL A 269 17.58 20.68 -14.52
CA VAL A 269 18.34 20.65 -13.26
C VAL A 269 17.47 21.11 -12.08
N GLU A 270 16.72 22.19 -12.26
CA GLU A 270 15.88 22.75 -11.21
C GLU A 270 14.70 21.83 -10.88
N LEU A 271 14.03 21.29 -11.89
CA LEU A 271 12.90 20.37 -11.73
C LEU A 271 13.33 19.03 -11.07
N ALA A 272 14.58 18.61 -11.25
CA ALA A 272 15.16 17.41 -10.66
C ALA A 272 15.49 17.54 -9.15
N ARG A 273 15.58 18.75 -8.61
CA ARG A 273 15.93 18.99 -7.19
C ARG A 273 14.92 18.35 -6.24
N LYS A 274 15.36 18.05 -5.01
CA LYS A 274 14.52 17.54 -3.93
C LYS A 274 14.49 18.54 -2.76
N PRO A 275 13.31 18.98 -2.29
CA PRO A 275 11.98 18.72 -2.86
C PRO A 275 11.80 19.37 -4.23
N SER A 276 11.10 18.70 -5.15
CA SER A 276 10.87 19.21 -6.51
C SER A 276 9.78 20.30 -6.51
N PRO A 277 9.90 21.34 -7.35
CA PRO A 277 8.81 22.29 -7.56
C PRO A 277 7.58 21.65 -8.23
N ILE A 278 7.75 20.52 -8.93
CA ILE A 278 6.66 19.73 -9.51
C ILE A 278 6.29 18.62 -8.55
N ARG A 279 5.01 18.59 -8.15
CA ARG A 279 4.41 17.50 -7.39
C ARG A 279 3.70 16.56 -8.35
N ARG A 280 3.92 15.27 -8.16
CA ARG A 280 3.29 14.20 -8.94
C ARG A 280 2.43 13.36 -8.00
N PHE A 281 1.15 13.20 -8.33
CA PHE A 281 0.26 12.30 -7.59
C PHE A 281 -0.70 11.58 -8.54
N ARG A 282 -1.40 10.58 -8.01
CA ARG A 282 -2.39 9.80 -8.74
C ARG A 282 -3.80 10.11 -8.27
N ILE A 283 -4.69 10.42 -9.20
CA ILE A 283 -6.11 10.70 -8.89
C ILE A 283 -6.85 9.49 -8.33
N ASN A 284 -6.35 8.28 -8.59
CA ASN A 284 -6.93 7.05 -8.06
C ASN A 284 -6.28 6.61 -6.74
N ALA A 285 -5.36 7.38 -6.14
CA ALA A 285 -4.65 7.01 -4.92
C ALA A 285 -5.09 7.84 -3.70
N ALA A 286 -6.38 8.20 -3.64
CA ALA A 286 -7.00 8.99 -2.57
C ALA A 286 -6.14 10.20 -2.12
N PRO A 287 -5.73 11.09 -3.03
CA PRO A 287 -4.92 12.24 -2.67
C PRO A 287 -5.68 13.15 -1.69
N THR A 288 -4.97 13.74 -0.74
CA THR A 288 -5.57 14.67 0.22
C THR A 288 -5.56 16.08 -0.38
N LEU A 289 -6.75 16.54 -0.76
CA LEU A 289 -6.96 17.79 -1.49
C LEU A 289 -7.87 18.73 -0.70
N THR A 290 -7.58 20.02 -0.74
CA THR A 290 -8.37 21.08 -0.11
C THR A 290 -8.58 22.19 -1.13
N ALA A 291 -9.82 22.66 -1.29
CA ALA A 291 -10.10 23.79 -2.16
C ALA A 291 -9.40 25.04 -1.65
N LEU A 292 -8.93 25.89 -2.55
CA LEU A 292 -8.10 27.02 -2.16
C LEU A 292 -8.83 27.98 -1.21
N TYR A 293 -10.12 28.23 -1.43
CA TYR A 293 -10.96 29.07 -0.57
C TYR A 293 -11.18 28.52 0.85
N ASP A 294 -10.91 27.23 1.08
CA ASP A 294 -10.98 26.61 2.40
C ASP A 294 -9.62 26.56 3.10
N ALA A 295 -8.56 26.96 2.42
CA ALA A 295 -7.20 26.92 2.97
C ALA A 295 -7.08 27.90 4.14
N ARG A 296 -6.36 27.48 5.18
CA ARG A 296 -5.93 28.37 6.26
C ARG A 296 -4.54 28.92 5.95
N ASP A 297 -4.19 30.08 6.53
CA ASP A 297 -2.89 30.75 6.32
C ASP A 297 -1.68 29.82 6.44
N GLN A 298 -1.70 28.92 7.43
CA GLN A 298 -0.63 27.94 7.67
C GLN A 298 -0.40 26.95 6.50
N MET A 299 -1.39 26.78 5.61
CA MET A 299 -1.32 25.90 4.44
C MET A 299 -0.78 26.61 3.20
N LEU A 300 -0.75 27.95 3.22
CA LEU A 300 -0.28 28.77 2.10
C LEU A 300 1.25 28.98 2.14
N ASN A 301 1.91 28.69 3.27
CA ASN A 301 3.36 28.89 3.45
C ASN A 301 3.80 30.36 3.31
N GLY A 302 2.97 31.29 3.77
CA GLY A 302 3.31 32.73 3.86
C GLY A 302 3.03 33.55 2.59
N ILE A 303 2.42 32.96 1.58
CA ILE A 303 1.87 33.66 0.42
C ILE A 303 0.41 34.06 0.67
N ASP A 304 -0.01 35.19 0.11
CA ASP A 304 -1.40 35.63 0.12
C ASP A 304 -2.27 34.82 -0.85
N LEU A 305 -3.55 34.63 -0.50
CA LEU A 305 -4.51 33.86 -1.29
C LEU A 305 -4.69 34.43 -2.70
N ASP A 306 -4.84 35.75 -2.83
CA ASP A 306 -5.06 36.43 -4.11
C ASP A 306 -3.84 36.31 -5.03
N GLU A 307 -2.65 36.31 -4.43
CA GLU A 307 -1.39 36.08 -5.14
C GLU A 307 -1.29 34.63 -5.64
N VAL A 308 -1.72 33.64 -4.86
CA VAL A 308 -1.79 32.23 -5.32
C VAL A 308 -2.73 32.11 -6.52
N GLU A 309 -3.93 32.68 -6.43
CA GLU A 309 -4.90 32.65 -7.52
C GLU A 309 -4.38 33.34 -8.79
N THR A 310 -3.73 34.49 -8.63
CA THR A 310 -3.15 35.25 -9.75
C THR A 310 -2.06 34.44 -10.45
N ARG A 311 -1.15 33.81 -9.68
CA ARG A 311 -0.11 32.93 -10.23
C ARG A 311 -0.71 31.71 -10.93
N ALA A 312 -1.72 31.10 -10.31
CA ALA A 312 -2.39 29.93 -10.84
C ALA A 312 -3.03 30.20 -12.21
N ARG A 313 -3.83 31.27 -12.32
CA ARG A 313 -4.45 31.69 -13.58
C ARG A 313 -3.41 31.98 -14.65
N ARG A 314 -2.35 32.73 -14.31
CA ARG A 314 -1.26 33.01 -15.25
C ARG A 314 -0.61 31.74 -15.81
N VAL A 315 -0.38 30.72 -14.97
CA VAL A 315 0.19 29.45 -15.42
C VAL A 315 -0.81 28.69 -16.30
N LYS A 316 -2.08 28.61 -15.87
CA LYS A 316 -3.12 27.83 -16.55
C LYS A 316 -3.53 28.44 -17.90
N ASP A 317 -3.51 29.76 -18.02
CA ASP A 317 -3.76 30.51 -19.25
C ASP A 317 -2.57 30.48 -20.23
N ASP A 318 -1.45 29.83 -19.87
CA ASP A 318 -0.32 29.55 -20.75
C ASP A 318 -0.11 28.04 -20.99
N PRO A 319 -0.87 27.43 -21.92
CA PRO A 319 -0.74 26.02 -22.26
C PRO A 319 0.64 25.65 -22.81
N THR A 320 1.34 26.60 -23.44
CA THR A 320 2.68 26.38 -24.00
C THR A 320 3.69 26.18 -22.88
N PHE A 321 3.64 27.04 -21.85
CA PHE A 321 4.45 26.91 -20.66
C PHE A 321 4.14 25.62 -19.89
N CYS A 322 2.86 25.26 -19.73
CA CYS A 322 2.47 24.00 -19.10
C CYS A 322 3.05 22.78 -19.84
N ALA A 323 2.93 22.74 -21.17
CA ALA A 323 3.47 21.66 -21.99
C ALA A 323 5.01 21.59 -21.91
N HIS A 324 5.69 22.74 -21.85
CA HIS A 324 7.14 22.81 -21.70
C HIS A 324 7.60 22.24 -20.36
N LEU A 325 6.97 22.62 -19.24
CA LEU A 325 7.25 22.06 -17.92
C LEU A 325 7.01 20.55 -17.85
N ILE A 326 5.90 20.07 -18.42
CA ILE A 326 5.57 18.64 -18.48
C ILE A 326 6.66 17.87 -19.25
N SER A 327 7.04 18.37 -20.43
CA SER A 327 8.07 17.75 -21.27
C SER A 327 9.43 17.74 -20.57
N ALA A 328 9.84 18.87 -20.00
CA ALA A 328 11.09 18.99 -19.25
C ALA A 328 11.11 18.01 -18.07
N TYR A 329 10.04 17.98 -17.26
CA TYR A 329 9.91 17.06 -16.13
C TYR A 329 9.93 15.59 -16.55
N ALA A 330 9.20 15.24 -17.61
CA ALA A 330 9.16 13.87 -18.12
C ALA A 330 10.54 13.41 -18.63
N SER A 331 11.30 14.29 -19.29
CA SER A 331 12.62 13.96 -19.84
C SER A 331 13.68 13.61 -18.79
N ILE A 332 13.50 14.06 -17.54
CA ILE A 332 14.40 13.73 -16.41
C ILE A 332 14.18 12.29 -15.94
N ARG A 333 13.02 11.70 -16.24
CA ARG A 333 12.67 10.35 -15.82
C ARG A 333 13.30 9.35 -16.79
N GLY A 334 14.18 8.51 -16.25
CA GLY A 334 14.75 7.39 -17.00
C GLY A 334 13.71 6.32 -17.31
N PRO A 335 13.97 5.46 -18.32
CA PRO A 335 13.10 4.34 -18.62
C PRO A 335 12.99 3.41 -17.41
N HIS A 336 11.78 2.89 -17.15
CA HIS A 336 11.59 1.85 -16.15
C HIS A 336 12.10 0.52 -16.72
N ALA A 337 13.17 -0.02 -16.15
CA ALA A 337 13.61 -1.37 -16.49
C ALA A 337 12.62 -2.38 -15.88
N PRO A 338 12.09 -3.33 -16.66
CA PRO A 338 11.22 -4.36 -16.11
C PRO A 338 11.98 -5.17 -15.06
N SER A 339 11.32 -5.51 -13.96
CA SER A 339 11.93 -6.39 -12.96
C SER A 339 12.11 -7.79 -13.53
N ARG A 340 13.17 -8.48 -13.10
CA ARG A 340 13.36 -9.91 -13.35
C ARG A 340 12.47 -10.80 -12.46
N HIS A 341 11.89 -10.22 -11.41
CA HIS A 341 11.06 -10.93 -10.44
C HIS A 341 9.60 -10.82 -10.79
N VAL A 342 8.92 -11.94 -11.03
CA VAL A 342 7.48 -11.97 -11.35
C VAL A 342 6.62 -11.29 -10.29
N GLU A 343 7.08 -11.24 -9.04
CA GLU A 343 6.47 -10.56 -7.90
C GLU A 343 6.40 -9.03 -8.08
N GLU A 344 7.35 -8.45 -8.81
CA GLU A 344 7.43 -7.01 -9.05
C GLU A 344 6.80 -6.61 -10.40
N GLN A 345 6.31 -7.58 -11.17
CA GLN A 345 5.75 -7.37 -12.51
C GLN A 345 4.23 -7.16 -12.54
N ILE A 346 3.54 -7.06 -11.39
CA ILE A 346 2.07 -6.89 -11.36
C ILE A 346 1.60 -5.67 -12.17
N TYR A 347 2.44 -4.62 -12.24
CA TYR A 347 2.13 -3.36 -12.93
C TYR A 347 2.59 -3.30 -14.39
N ASP A 348 3.28 -4.32 -14.89
CA ASP A 348 3.79 -4.33 -16.27
C ASP A 348 2.63 -4.42 -17.28
N ARG A 349 1.62 -5.24 -16.98
CA ARG A 349 0.40 -5.39 -17.78
C ARG A 349 -0.71 -6.11 -17.01
N PHE A 350 -1.95 -5.88 -17.42
CA PHE A 350 -3.10 -6.68 -16.97
C PHE A 350 -3.16 -8.03 -17.71
N PRO A 351 -3.67 -9.10 -17.08
CA PRO A 351 -4.04 -10.32 -17.79
C PRO A 351 -5.03 -10.06 -18.93
N GLY A 352 -4.95 -10.85 -20.00
CA GLY A 352 -5.91 -10.81 -21.10
C GLY A 352 -7.21 -11.58 -20.76
N PRO A 353 -8.31 -11.39 -21.52
CA PRO A 353 -9.61 -12.01 -21.22
C PRO A 353 -9.58 -13.55 -21.12
N ASP A 354 -8.78 -14.20 -21.97
CA ASP A 354 -8.64 -15.66 -21.96
C ASP A 354 -7.93 -16.15 -20.70
N ASP A 355 -6.89 -15.42 -20.26
CA ASP A 355 -6.20 -15.69 -19.00
C ASP A 355 -7.10 -15.37 -17.79
N GLU A 356 -7.92 -14.33 -17.83
CA GLU A 356 -8.90 -14.06 -16.78
C GLU A 356 -9.93 -15.20 -16.65
N ALA A 357 -10.39 -15.76 -17.77
CA ALA A 357 -11.28 -16.93 -17.76
C ALA A 357 -10.59 -18.19 -17.21
N ARG A 358 -9.30 -18.40 -17.55
CA ARG A 358 -8.48 -19.50 -17.00
C ARG A 358 -8.24 -19.32 -15.50
N MET A 359 -7.98 -18.10 -15.03
CA MET A 359 -7.87 -17.75 -13.60
C MET A 359 -9.16 -18.10 -12.85
N GLU A 360 -10.32 -17.71 -13.38
CA GLU A 360 -11.60 -18.06 -12.76
C GLU A 360 -11.83 -19.59 -12.73
N ARG A 361 -11.52 -20.28 -13.82
CA ARG A 361 -11.67 -21.74 -13.93
C ARG A 361 -10.76 -22.49 -12.96
N PHE A 362 -9.54 -22.00 -12.71
CA PHE A 362 -8.58 -22.60 -11.76
C PHE A 362 -9.23 -22.85 -10.39
N HIS A 363 -10.07 -21.93 -9.91
CA HIS A 363 -10.73 -22.04 -8.60
C HIS A 363 -11.96 -22.97 -8.57
N LYS A 364 -12.43 -23.45 -9.73
CA LYS A 364 -13.68 -24.21 -9.87
C LYS A 364 -13.47 -25.70 -10.18
N VAL A 365 -12.25 -26.09 -10.59
CA VAL A 365 -11.92 -27.47 -10.94
C VAL A 365 -11.21 -28.19 -9.80
N GLY A 366 -11.15 -29.53 -9.89
CA GLY A 366 -10.36 -30.33 -8.94
C GLY A 366 -8.84 -30.22 -9.19
N TRP A 367 -8.04 -30.48 -8.17
CA TRP A 367 -6.57 -30.40 -8.22
C TRP A 367 -5.88 -31.33 -9.23
N ARG A 368 -6.57 -32.34 -9.75
CA ARG A 368 -6.03 -33.18 -10.84
C ARG A 368 -6.07 -32.47 -12.20
N GLU A 369 -6.90 -31.44 -12.35
CA GLU A 369 -7.13 -30.74 -13.61
C GLU A 369 -6.42 -29.38 -13.67
N VAL A 370 -6.15 -28.76 -12.51
CA VAL A 370 -5.57 -27.40 -12.44
C VAL A 370 -4.24 -27.26 -13.19
N LEU A 371 -3.40 -28.30 -13.23
CA LEU A 371 -2.11 -28.22 -13.92
C LEU A 371 -2.28 -27.92 -15.41
N SER A 372 -3.29 -28.52 -16.06
CA SER A 372 -3.58 -28.26 -17.47
C SER A 372 -4.00 -26.81 -17.72
N ILE A 373 -4.74 -26.21 -16.76
CA ILE A 373 -5.14 -24.81 -16.82
C ILE A 373 -3.90 -23.92 -16.65
N VAL A 374 -3.08 -24.21 -15.63
CA VAL A 374 -1.85 -23.45 -15.35
C VAL A 374 -0.91 -23.46 -16.56
N GLN A 375 -0.72 -24.60 -17.22
CA GLN A 375 0.13 -24.68 -18.42
C GLN A 375 -0.45 -23.95 -19.63
N SER A 376 -1.76 -23.69 -19.64
CA SER A 376 -2.45 -23.01 -20.74
C SER A 376 -2.51 -21.49 -20.61
N PHE A 377 -2.08 -20.90 -19.49
CA PHE A 377 -1.98 -19.45 -19.38
C PHE A 377 -1.03 -18.92 -20.45
N GLU A 378 -1.35 -17.79 -21.05
CA GLU A 378 -0.46 -17.08 -21.99
C GLU A 378 0.57 -16.25 -21.22
N ASP A 379 0.14 -15.62 -20.13
CA ASP A 379 0.98 -14.86 -19.23
C ASP A 379 1.86 -15.76 -18.34
N GLU A 380 3.18 -15.68 -18.55
CA GLU A 380 4.18 -16.43 -17.77
C GLU A 380 4.09 -16.16 -16.26
N ARG A 381 3.67 -14.95 -15.85
CA ARG A 381 3.50 -14.62 -14.41
C ARG A 381 2.45 -15.52 -13.78
N LEU A 382 1.33 -15.73 -14.48
CA LEU A 382 0.23 -16.58 -14.02
C LEU A 382 0.62 -18.06 -14.06
N ARG A 383 1.43 -18.49 -15.04
CA ARG A 383 2.04 -19.84 -15.05
C ARG A 383 2.89 -20.06 -13.80
N CYS A 384 3.79 -19.12 -13.50
CA CYS A 384 4.68 -19.19 -12.34
C CYS A 384 3.89 -19.25 -11.01
N PHE A 385 2.97 -18.32 -10.78
CA PHE A 385 2.16 -18.32 -9.56
C PHE A 385 1.25 -19.53 -9.46
N GLY A 386 0.62 -19.94 -10.56
CA GLY A 386 -0.20 -21.14 -10.62
C GLY A 386 0.56 -22.41 -10.23
N LEU A 387 1.78 -22.60 -10.74
CA LEU A 387 2.62 -23.74 -10.37
C LEU A 387 2.98 -23.74 -8.88
N ARG A 388 3.29 -22.57 -8.31
CA ARG A 388 3.56 -22.41 -6.87
C ARG A 388 2.34 -22.77 -6.02
N LEU A 389 1.15 -22.30 -6.41
CA LEU A 389 -0.10 -22.64 -5.69
C LEU A 389 -0.37 -24.14 -5.71
N VAL A 390 -0.24 -24.79 -6.87
CA VAL A 390 -0.41 -26.25 -6.95
C VAL A 390 0.61 -26.98 -6.09
N TYR A 391 1.86 -26.49 -6.05
CA TYR A 391 2.88 -27.04 -5.16
C TYR A 391 2.53 -26.88 -3.68
N PHE A 392 2.06 -25.70 -3.24
CA PHE A 392 1.74 -25.46 -1.83
C PHE A 392 0.53 -26.26 -1.35
N GLU A 393 -0.51 -26.36 -2.18
CA GLU A 393 -1.78 -26.96 -1.79
C GLU A 393 -1.79 -28.48 -2.05
N HIS A 394 -1.29 -28.92 -3.21
CA HIS A 394 -1.40 -30.31 -3.67
C HIS A 394 -0.20 -30.77 -4.50
N ARG A 395 1.03 -30.65 -3.98
CA ARG A 395 2.27 -31.07 -4.68
C ARG A 395 2.25 -32.47 -5.29
N SER A 396 1.46 -33.40 -4.76
CA SER A 396 1.38 -34.78 -5.26
C SER A 396 0.73 -34.90 -6.64
N VAL A 397 0.03 -33.86 -7.12
CA VAL A 397 -0.56 -33.85 -8.46
C VAL A 397 0.41 -33.36 -9.54
N LEU A 398 1.57 -32.82 -9.13
CA LEU A 398 2.60 -32.38 -10.05
C LEU A 398 3.45 -33.57 -10.51
N PRO A 399 3.76 -33.67 -11.81
CA PRO A 399 4.81 -34.56 -12.30
C PRO A 399 6.11 -34.33 -11.54
N GLU A 400 6.89 -35.39 -11.33
CA GLU A 400 8.11 -35.34 -10.51
C GLU A 400 9.10 -34.26 -10.97
N GLU A 401 9.32 -34.14 -12.28
CA GLU A 401 10.19 -33.12 -12.87
C GLU A 401 9.75 -31.69 -12.52
N ILE A 402 8.46 -31.39 -12.69
CA ILE A 402 7.91 -30.07 -12.37
C ILE A 402 7.97 -29.80 -10.87
N ARG A 403 7.65 -30.81 -10.06
CA ARG A 403 7.71 -30.72 -8.59
C ARG A 403 9.12 -30.39 -8.11
N LEU A 404 10.13 -31.11 -8.60
CA LEU A 404 11.53 -30.89 -8.25
C LEU A 404 12.02 -29.51 -8.72
N ARG A 405 11.60 -29.06 -9.92
CA ARG A 405 11.93 -27.72 -10.42
C ARG A 405 11.38 -26.63 -9.50
N VAL A 406 10.09 -26.69 -9.17
CA VAL A 406 9.44 -25.71 -8.28
C VAL A 406 10.07 -25.75 -6.89
N GLU A 407 10.35 -26.95 -6.36
CA GLU A 407 11.00 -27.10 -5.05
C GLU A 407 12.42 -26.49 -5.01
N ARG A 408 13.20 -26.65 -6.09
CA ARG A 408 14.50 -25.97 -6.26
C ARG A 408 14.36 -24.46 -6.27
N GLU A 409 13.51 -23.92 -7.15
CA GLU A 409 13.26 -22.48 -7.25
C GLU A 409 12.84 -21.88 -5.91
N LEU A 410 11.91 -22.52 -5.18
CA LEU A 410 11.47 -22.05 -3.87
C LEU A 410 12.56 -22.14 -2.80
N THR A 411 13.45 -23.13 -2.89
CA THR A 411 14.59 -23.28 -1.99
C THR A 411 15.64 -22.20 -2.25
N ASP A 412 15.95 -21.91 -3.51
CA ASP A 412 16.92 -20.88 -3.89
C ASP A 412 16.48 -19.51 -3.37
N ARG A 413 15.18 -19.22 -3.34
CA ARG A 413 14.63 -18.00 -2.71
C ARG A 413 14.96 -17.84 -1.23
N LEU A 414 15.19 -18.94 -0.51
CA LEU A 414 15.53 -18.90 0.92
C LEU A 414 17.00 -18.56 1.16
N VAL A 415 17.86 -18.66 0.14
CA VAL A 415 19.32 -18.60 0.30
C VAL A 415 20.03 -17.63 -0.64
N GLU A 416 19.47 -17.35 -1.82
CA GLU A 416 20.06 -16.50 -2.85
C GLU A 416 19.48 -15.09 -2.80
N GLU A 417 20.32 -14.09 -2.55
CA GLU A 417 19.88 -12.69 -2.50
C GLU A 417 19.32 -12.20 -3.84
N GLU A 418 19.84 -12.75 -4.94
CA GLU A 418 19.37 -12.44 -6.28
C GLU A 418 17.90 -12.83 -6.51
N SER A 419 17.31 -13.68 -5.67
CA SER A 419 15.89 -14.05 -5.73
C SER A 419 14.92 -12.97 -5.23
N GLY A 420 15.44 -11.87 -4.70
CA GLY A 420 14.67 -10.68 -4.33
C GLY A 420 14.10 -10.71 -2.91
N GLY A 421 13.77 -11.87 -2.32
CA GLY A 421 13.25 -11.97 -0.95
C GLY A 421 14.32 -11.80 0.15
N LEU A 422 13.89 -11.77 1.42
CA LEU A 422 14.79 -11.89 2.56
C LEU A 422 15.32 -13.34 2.65
N THR A 423 16.64 -13.51 2.74
CA THR A 423 17.24 -14.85 2.88
C THR A 423 17.31 -15.27 4.35
N LEU A 424 17.37 -16.58 4.60
CA LEU A 424 17.48 -17.13 5.96
C LEU A 424 18.72 -16.64 6.71
N ARG A 425 19.86 -16.53 6.00
CA ARG A 425 21.11 -16.04 6.60
C ARG A 425 21.02 -14.57 6.98
N ARG A 426 20.44 -13.75 6.10
CA ARG A 426 20.22 -12.33 6.39
C ARG A 426 19.22 -12.13 7.52
N ALA A 427 18.11 -12.87 7.53
CA ALA A 427 17.15 -12.84 8.63
C ALA A 427 17.79 -13.22 9.96
N LEU A 428 18.70 -14.21 9.99
CA LEU A 428 19.42 -14.60 11.20
C LEU A 428 20.33 -13.48 11.70
N GLN A 429 21.09 -12.84 10.80
CA GLN A 429 21.95 -11.70 11.14
C GLN A 429 21.15 -10.53 11.72
N GLU A 430 20.03 -10.17 11.09
CA GLU A 430 19.13 -9.11 11.57
C GLU A 430 18.50 -9.48 12.93
N THR A 431 18.18 -10.76 13.15
CA THR A 431 17.65 -11.26 14.42
C THR A 431 18.70 -11.16 15.53
N ASP A 432 19.94 -11.57 15.27
CA ASP A 432 21.05 -11.46 16.20
C ASP A 432 21.34 -9.98 16.55
N ALA A 433 21.27 -9.09 15.57
CA ALA A 433 21.43 -7.65 15.79
C ALA A 433 20.35 -7.06 16.71
N LEU A 434 19.09 -7.46 16.51
CA LEU A 434 17.98 -7.03 17.38
C LEU A 434 18.11 -7.58 18.80
N LEU A 435 18.49 -8.84 18.96
CA LEU A 435 18.73 -9.46 20.28
C LEU A 435 19.92 -8.83 21.03
N GLY A 436 20.90 -8.29 20.30
CA GLY A 436 22.06 -7.58 20.87
C GLY A 436 21.83 -6.10 21.18
N SER A 437 20.62 -5.58 20.94
CA SER A 437 20.26 -4.18 21.14
C SER A 437 19.38 -3.97 22.38
N ASP A 438 18.94 -2.74 22.65
CA ASP A 438 18.12 -2.39 23.82
C ASP A 438 16.65 -2.87 23.74
N TYR A 439 16.27 -3.63 22.71
CA TYR A 439 14.92 -4.20 22.61
C TYR A 439 14.70 -5.32 23.64
N THR A 440 13.54 -5.29 24.31
CA THR A 440 13.15 -6.30 25.28
C THR A 440 12.33 -7.41 24.63
N ASP A 441 12.94 -8.58 24.39
CA ASP A 441 12.25 -9.76 23.88
C ASP A 441 11.45 -10.49 24.97
N THR A 442 10.53 -9.76 25.62
CA THR A 442 9.81 -10.21 26.81
C THR A 442 8.98 -11.47 26.55
N ASN A 443 8.55 -11.69 25.31
CA ASN A 443 7.73 -12.82 24.88
C ASN A 443 8.53 -13.94 24.18
N GLY A 444 9.86 -13.81 24.07
CA GLY A 444 10.72 -14.79 23.40
C GLY A 444 10.52 -14.88 21.88
N ILE A 445 9.89 -13.89 21.25
CA ILE A 445 9.57 -13.90 19.81
C ILE A 445 10.85 -13.98 18.98
N LEU A 446 11.85 -13.17 19.32
CA LEU A 446 13.12 -13.11 18.59
C LEU A 446 13.98 -14.34 18.89
N ALA A 447 14.03 -14.77 20.15
CA ALA A 447 14.77 -15.97 20.55
C ALA A 447 14.24 -17.24 19.86
N ASP A 448 12.92 -17.43 19.84
CA ASP A 448 12.28 -18.56 19.16
C ASP A 448 12.48 -18.49 17.65
N TYR A 449 12.40 -17.29 17.07
CA TYR A 449 12.63 -17.09 15.65
C TYR A 449 14.08 -17.40 15.25
N ARG A 450 15.05 -17.01 16.07
CA ARG A 450 16.46 -17.36 15.88
C ARG A 450 16.67 -18.88 15.84
N ALA A 451 16.08 -19.60 16.81
CA ALA A 451 16.18 -21.06 16.87
C ALA A 451 15.57 -21.72 15.62
N TYR A 452 14.41 -21.23 15.19
CA TYR A 452 13.77 -21.66 13.95
C TYR A 452 14.64 -21.43 12.72
N LEU A 453 15.28 -20.25 12.61
CA LEU A 453 16.14 -19.92 11.47
C LEU A 453 17.35 -20.85 11.38
N VAL A 454 18.02 -21.14 12.50
CA VAL A 454 19.16 -22.06 12.55
C VAL A 454 18.77 -23.45 12.05
N ASP A 455 17.68 -24.00 12.58
CA ASP A 455 17.16 -25.31 12.18
C ASP A 455 16.73 -25.34 10.70
N ARG A 456 16.04 -24.28 10.22
CA ARG A 456 15.62 -24.17 8.82
C ARG A 456 16.81 -24.05 7.86
N ILE A 457 17.88 -23.34 8.24
CA ILE A 457 19.13 -23.26 7.46
C ILE A 457 19.76 -24.64 7.31
N THR A 458 19.83 -25.42 8.39
CA THR A 458 20.38 -26.79 8.35
C THR A 458 19.57 -27.67 7.41
N ARG A 459 18.23 -27.66 7.51
CA ARG A 459 17.36 -28.45 6.62
C ARG A 459 17.52 -28.08 5.15
N VAL A 460 17.49 -26.78 4.84
CA VAL A 460 17.65 -26.27 3.47
C VAL A 460 19.03 -26.64 2.91
N SER A 461 20.08 -26.52 3.73
CA SER A 461 21.44 -26.90 3.31
C SER A 461 21.51 -28.39 2.98
N ASN A 462 21.01 -29.26 3.85
CA ASN A 462 20.99 -30.72 3.60
C ASN A 462 20.19 -31.07 2.33
N PHE A 463 19.05 -30.42 2.12
CA PHE A 463 18.26 -30.60 0.92
C PHE A 463 19.06 -30.23 -0.33
N ARG A 464 19.68 -29.05 -0.39
CA ARG A 464 20.48 -28.61 -1.56
C ARG A 464 21.61 -29.59 -1.92
N HIS A 465 22.26 -30.21 -0.92
CA HIS A 465 23.28 -31.25 -1.17
C HIS A 465 22.70 -32.57 -1.72
N SER A 466 21.43 -32.88 -1.44
CA SER A 466 20.79 -34.11 -1.92
C SER A 466 20.28 -34.02 -3.37
N ILE A 467 20.15 -32.80 -3.89
CA ILE A 467 19.64 -32.52 -5.25
C ILE A 467 20.71 -31.95 -6.19
N SER A 468 21.90 -31.64 -5.68
CA SER A 468 23.12 -31.31 -6.45
C SER A 468 23.82 -32.59 -6.87
#